data_AF-A0A7Y5PJU9-F1
#
_entry.id   AF-A0A7Y5PJU9-F1
#
_cell.length_a   1.000
_cell.length_b   1.000
_cell.length_c   1.000
_cell.angle_alpha   90.00
_cell.angle_beta   90.00
_cell.angle_gamma   90.00
#
_symmetry.space_group_name_H-M   'P 1'
#
loop_
_entity.id
_entity.type
_entity.pdbx_description
1 polymer ?
#
loop_
_entity_poly.entity_id
_entity_poly.type
_entity_poly.pdbx_seq_one_letter_code
_entity_poly.pdbx_strand_id
1 'polypeptide(L)'
;MSTMRSLLIAIAVLNGAACLAEVVPNKDLARLYAEDQADRAVAPRTIDWSVVAPRDRARRDSVLAMLQAGEVRCAADCHAAAMIFQRGDTPEHIQLAHSLAIVASNMDPTNTGSKWLTAAAWDRYLMRRGRPQWYGTPYVLNQKTRRFERYDVDETVLTDKERSDFGVPSLADAKAREVEFNR
;
A
#
# COMPACT_ATOMS: atom_id res chain seq x y z
N MET A 1 -11.34 -2.93 65.90
CA MET A 1 -10.69 -3.42 64.66
C MET A 1 -11.69 -3.31 63.52
N SER A 2 -11.21 -2.81 62.38
CA SER A 2 -11.94 -2.19 61.27
C SER A 2 -13.01 -3.06 60.61
N THR A 3 -14.21 -2.52 60.35
CA THR A 3 -15.20 -3.11 59.43
C THR A 3 -14.97 -2.60 58.02
N MET A 4 -14.49 -3.49 57.14
CA MET A 4 -14.17 -3.20 55.75
C MET A 4 -15.48 -3.08 54.94
N ARG A 5 -15.80 -1.88 54.46
CA ARG A 5 -16.91 -1.63 53.53
C ARG A 5 -16.49 -2.06 52.13
N SER A 6 -17.02 -3.16 51.63
CA SER A 6 -16.88 -3.56 50.23
C SER A 6 -17.75 -2.65 49.35
N LEU A 7 -17.11 -1.81 48.54
CA LEU A 7 -17.78 -1.04 47.48
C LEU A 7 -17.85 -1.94 46.23
N LEU A 8 -19.04 -2.46 45.91
CA LEU A 8 -19.29 -3.10 44.63
C LEU A 8 -19.47 -2.01 43.57
N ILE A 9 -18.47 -1.83 42.70
CA ILE A 9 -18.63 -1.05 41.47
C ILE A 9 -19.32 -1.96 40.46
N ALA A 10 -20.62 -1.72 40.22
CA ALA A 10 -21.33 -2.31 39.09
C ALA A 10 -20.84 -1.59 37.83
N ILE A 11 -20.01 -2.26 37.03
CA ILE A 11 -19.72 -1.84 35.66
C ILE A 11 -20.96 -2.16 34.84
N ALA A 12 -21.74 -1.13 34.53
CA ALA A 12 -22.81 -1.22 33.55
C ALA A 12 -22.17 -1.47 32.17
N VAL A 13 -22.25 -2.71 31.70
CA VAL A 13 -21.95 -3.04 30.31
C VAL A 13 -23.08 -2.45 29.47
N LEU A 14 -22.85 -1.24 28.94
CA LEU A 14 -23.68 -0.73 27.86
C LEU A 14 -23.49 -1.66 26.66
N ASN A 15 -24.48 -2.52 26.45
CA ASN A 15 -24.72 -3.20 25.17
C ASN A 15 -25.07 -2.15 24.12
N GLY A 16 -24.07 -1.40 23.68
CA GLY A 16 -24.13 -0.61 22.46
C GLY A 16 -23.87 -1.55 21.29
N ALA A 17 -24.90 -2.26 20.84
CA ALA A 17 -24.94 -2.68 19.44
C ALA A 17 -25.08 -1.42 18.59
N ALA A 18 -23.99 -0.66 18.47
CA ALA A 18 -23.87 0.28 17.38
C ALA A 18 -23.99 -0.57 16.11
N CYS A 19 -25.08 -0.38 15.38
CA CYS A 19 -25.16 -0.82 13.99
C CYS A 19 -23.87 -0.33 13.32
N LEU A 20 -22.96 -1.25 13.00
CA LEU A 20 -21.85 -0.97 12.09
C LEU A 20 -22.52 -0.76 10.73
N ALA A 21 -22.98 0.46 10.47
CA ALA A 21 -23.36 0.85 9.13
C ALA A 21 -22.17 0.57 8.23
N GLU A 22 -22.38 -0.20 7.17
CA GLU A 22 -21.34 -0.48 6.18
C GLU A 22 -20.81 0.86 5.66
N VAL A 23 -19.54 1.15 5.93
CA VAL A 23 -18.92 2.38 5.47
C VAL A 23 -18.73 2.27 3.97
N VAL A 24 -19.65 2.88 3.22
CA VAL A 24 -19.60 2.95 1.76
C VAL A 24 -18.31 3.67 1.34
N PRO A 25 -17.48 3.06 0.46
CA PRO A 25 -16.26 3.69 -0.04
C PRO A 25 -16.52 5.07 -0.66
N ASN A 26 -15.55 5.97 -0.52
CA ASN A 26 -15.59 7.28 -1.15
C ASN A 26 -15.55 7.12 -2.68
N LYS A 27 -16.63 7.53 -3.36
CA LYS A 27 -16.79 7.37 -4.81
C LYS A 27 -15.74 8.14 -5.61
N ASP A 28 -15.34 9.32 -5.15
CA ASP A 28 -14.31 10.10 -5.82
C ASP A 28 -12.94 9.45 -5.66
N LEU A 29 -12.60 8.96 -4.46
CA LEU A 29 -11.36 8.22 -4.25
C LEU A 29 -11.30 6.94 -5.09
N ALA A 30 -12.41 6.20 -5.16
CA ALA A 30 -12.52 5.01 -6.01
C ALA A 30 -12.31 5.36 -7.50
N ARG A 31 -12.86 6.49 -7.97
CA ARG A 31 -12.62 6.99 -9.32
C ARG A 31 -11.16 7.36 -9.55
N LEU A 32 -10.52 8.11 -8.64
CA LEU A 32 -9.11 8.47 -8.75
C LEU A 32 -8.20 7.22 -8.82
N TYR A 33 -8.52 6.19 -8.03
CA TYR A 33 -7.82 4.90 -8.08
C TYR A 33 -7.99 4.19 -9.41
N ALA A 34 -9.22 4.14 -9.95
CA ALA A 34 -9.49 3.51 -11.24
C ALA A 34 -8.73 4.23 -12.37
N GLU A 35 -8.69 5.56 -12.35
CA GLU A 35 -7.91 6.36 -13.29
C GLU A 35 -6.39 6.12 -13.15
N ASP A 36 -5.85 5.95 -11.93
CA ASP A 36 -4.44 5.56 -11.71
C ASP A 36 -4.10 4.21 -12.35
N GLN A 37 -5.00 3.22 -12.21
CA GLN A 37 -4.81 1.90 -12.81
C GLN A 37 -4.93 1.98 -14.35
N ALA A 38 -5.88 2.77 -14.86
CA ALA A 38 -6.11 2.92 -16.29
C ALA A 38 -4.91 3.54 -17.01
N ASP A 39 -4.24 4.53 -16.41
CA ASP A 39 -3.00 5.12 -16.94
C ASP A 39 -1.87 4.09 -17.11
N ARG A 40 -1.96 2.94 -16.43
CA ARG A 40 -0.96 1.85 -16.41
C ARG A 40 -1.48 0.56 -17.04
N ALA A 41 -2.65 0.57 -17.68
CA ALA A 41 -3.24 -0.57 -18.38
C ALA A 41 -2.61 -0.78 -19.78
N VAL A 42 -1.30 -0.56 -19.89
CA VAL A 42 -0.49 -0.68 -21.11
C VAL A 42 0.85 -1.34 -20.76
N ALA A 43 1.64 -1.72 -21.76
CA ALA A 43 2.96 -2.28 -21.50
C ALA A 43 3.83 -1.28 -20.72
N PRO A 44 4.59 -1.70 -19.69
CA PRO A 44 5.39 -0.77 -18.87
C PRO A 44 6.34 0.13 -19.67
N ARG A 45 6.88 -0.36 -20.80
CA ARG A 45 7.77 0.41 -21.70
C ARG A 45 7.06 1.50 -22.50
N THR A 46 5.73 1.43 -22.63
CA THR A 46 4.94 2.35 -23.47
C THR A 46 4.21 3.41 -22.65
N ILE A 47 4.40 3.45 -21.33
CA ILE A 47 3.80 4.47 -20.46
C ILE A 47 4.41 5.85 -20.80
N ASP A 48 3.54 6.80 -21.15
CA ASP A 48 3.93 8.20 -21.34
C ASP A 48 3.99 8.92 -19.98
N TRP A 49 5.18 8.95 -19.39
CA TRP A 49 5.42 9.60 -18.11
C TRP A 49 5.22 11.12 -18.14
N SER A 50 5.26 11.77 -19.32
CA SER A 50 4.95 13.20 -19.43
C SER A 50 3.47 13.50 -19.18
N VAL A 51 2.60 12.50 -19.39
CA VAL A 51 1.16 12.56 -19.12
C VAL A 51 0.83 11.99 -17.73
N VAL A 52 1.40 10.82 -17.39
CA VAL A 52 1.04 10.10 -16.16
C VAL A 52 1.60 10.79 -14.91
N ALA A 53 2.84 11.29 -14.93
CA ALA A 53 3.44 11.86 -13.72
C ALA A 53 2.71 13.13 -13.20
N PRO A 54 2.27 14.08 -14.05
CA PRO A 54 1.43 15.19 -13.60
C PRO A 54 0.08 14.73 -13.02
N ARG A 55 -0.55 13.70 -13.61
CA ARG A 55 -1.80 13.13 -13.10
C ARG A 55 -1.62 12.47 -11.74
N ASP A 56 -0.55 11.70 -11.54
CA ASP A 56 -0.24 11.10 -10.25
C ASP A 56 -0.07 12.16 -9.15
N ARG A 57 0.56 13.31 -9.47
CA ARG A 57 0.69 14.44 -8.54
C ARG A 57 -0.68 15.01 -8.18
N ALA A 58 -1.51 15.34 -9.17
CA ALA A 58 -2.85 15.88 -8.94
C ALA A 58 -3.75 14.93 -8.14
N ARG A 59 -3.66 13.61 -8.39
CA ARG A 59 -4.36 12.60 -7.59
C ARG A 59 -3.88 12.62 -6.15
N ARG A 60 -2.56 12.62 -5.90
CA ARG A 60 -2.03 12.70 -4.53
C ARG A 60 -2.51 13.94 -3.79
N ASP A 61 -2.52 15.11 -4.44
CA ASP A 61 -3.01 16.35 -3.84
C ASP A 61 -4.50 16.23 -3.46
N SER A 62 -5.31 15.62 -4.34
CA SER A 62 -6.74 15.39 -4.09
C SER A 62 -6.97 14.40 -2.93
N VAL A 63 -6.24 13.28 -2.90
CA VAL A 63 -6.35 12.29 -1.82
C VAL A 63 -5.83 12.85 -0.50
N LEU A 64 -4.80 13.70 -0.52
CA LEU A 64 -4.33 14.38 0.68
C LEU A 64 -5.42 15.26 1.30
N ALA A 65 -6.17 16.01 0.48
CA ALA A 65 -7.30 16.80 0.94
C ALA A 65 -8.40 15.89 1.55
N MET A 66 -8.71 14.75 0.92
CA MET A 66 -9.68 13.78 1.46
C MET A 66 -9.22 13.20 2.81
N LEU A 67 -7.93 12.88 2.96
CA LEU A 67 -7.35 12.42 4.23
C LEU A 67 -7.51 13.49 5.32
N GLN A 68 -7.19 14.76 5.01
CA GLN A 68 -7.31 15.88 5.95
C GLN A 68 -8.76 16.16 6.34
N ALA A 69 -9.71 15.92 5.43
CA ALA A 69 -11.15 16.05 5.67
C ALA A 69 -11.76 14.83 6.40
N GLY A 70 -10.99 13.77 6.65
CA GLY A 70 -11.48 12.55 7.30
C GLY A 70 -12.38 11.69 6.41
N GLU A 71 -12.24 11.80 5.09
CA GLU A 71 -13.09 11.10 4.10
C GLU A 71 -12.58 9.71 3.70
N VAL A 72 -11.36 9.35 4.09
CA VAL A 72 -10.79 7.99 3.95
C VAL A 72 -11.18 7.18 5.18
N ARG A 73 -12.20 6.32 5.05
CA ARG A 73 -12.90 5.78 6.24
C ARG A 73 -13.00 4.25 6.29
N CYS A 74 -12.74 3.55 5.18
CA CYS A 74 -12.80 2.09 5.15
C CYS A 74 -11.55 1.47 4.51
N ALA A 75 -11.49 0.14 4.51
CA ALA A 75 -10.36 -0.61 3.95
C ALA A 75 -10.13 -0.29 2.46
N ALA A 76 -11.21 -0.14 1.67
CA ALA A 76 -11.14 0.18 0.26
C ALA A 76 -10.57 1.60 0.02
N ASP A 77 -10.98 2.58 0.82
CA ASP A 77 -10.42 3.93 0.75
C ASP A 77 -8.93 3.93 1.10
N CYS A 78 -8.55 3.24 2.18
CA CYS A 78 -7.16 3.14 2.61
C CYS A 78 -6.30 2.46 1.55
N HIS A 79 -6.79 1.39 0.92
CA HIS A 79 -6.11 0.71 -0.19
C HIS A 79 -5.92 1.63 -1.39
N ALA A 80 -6.99 2.31 -1.82
CA ALA A 80 -6.96 3.23 -2.94
C ALA A 80 -5.97 4.39 -2.70
N ALA A 81 -6.03 5.00 -1.52
CA ALA A 81 -5.12 6.06 -1.11
C ALA A 81 -3.66 5.56 -1.06
N ALA A 82 -3.42 4.38 -0.49
CA ALA A 82 -2.10 3.76 -0.46
C ALA A 82 -1.53 3.55 -1.86
N MET A 83 -2.34 3.08 -2.81
CA MET A 83 -1.87 2.85 -4.19
C MET A 83 -1.46 4.16 -4.87
N ILE A 84 -2.25 5.22 -4.69
CA ILE A 84 -1.98 6.56 -5.22
C ILE A 84 -0.70 7.14 -4.60
N PHE A 85 -0.54 7.05 -3.27
CA PHE A 85 0.66 7.56 -2.59
C PHE A 85 1.91 6.75 -2.89
N GLN A 86 1.79 5.45 -3.20
CA GLN A 86 2.93 4.62 -3.61
C GLN A 86 3.58 5.12 -4.91
N ARG A 87 2.87 5.92 -5.72
CA ARG A 87 3.42 6.59 -6.91
C ARG A 87 4.25 7.84 -6.57
N GLY A 88 4.44 8.13 -5.28
CA GLY A 88 5.09 9.34 -4.79
C GLY A 88 6.56 9.48 -5.17
N ASP A 89 6.99 10.74 -5.27
CA ASP A 89 8.36 11.11 -5.61
C ASP A 89 9.29 11.16 -4.39
N THR A 90 8.73 11.19 -3.16
CA THR A 90 9.48 11.41 -1.92
C THR A 90 9.30 10.23 -0.95
N PRO A 91 10.27 9.98 -0.06
CA PRO A 91 10.14 8.95 0.97
C PRO A 91 8.88 9.11 1.83
N GLU A 92 8.46 10.34 2.12
CA GLU A 92 7.29 10.65 2.97
C GLU A 92 5.98 10.20 2.31
N HIS A 93 5.84 10.41 0.99
CA HIS A 93 4.70 9.88 0.24
C HIS A 93 4.65 8.34 0.33
N ILE A 94 5.80 7.68 0.17
CA ILE A 94 5.85 6.21 0.22
C ILE A 94 5.62 5.70 1.64
N GLN A 95 6.10 6.41 2.67
CA GLN A 95 5.83 6.08 4.06
C GLN A 95 4.32 6.17 4.36
N LEU A 96 3.65 7.23 3.90
CA LEU A 96 2.20 7.34 4.02
C LEU A 96 1.48 6.20 3.29
N ALA A 97 1.94 5.84 2.08
CA ALA A 97 1.41 4.69 1.35
C ALA A 97 1.52 3.38 2.15
N HIS A 98 2.68 3.14 2.76
CA HIS A 98 2.91 1.95 3.58
C HIS A 98 1.99 1.92 4.81
N SER A 99 1.86 3.04 5.53
CA SER A 99 0.94 3.14 6.67
C SER A 99 -0.52 2.88 6.28
N LEU A 100 -0.98 3.46 5.17
CA LEU A 100 -2.34 3.26 4.67
C LEU A 100 -2.58 1.81 4.21
N ALA A 101 -1.57 1.17 3.60
CA ALA A 101 -1.64 -0.24 3.21
C ALA A 101 -1.75 -1.18 4.41
N ILE A 102 -1.01 -0.90 5.49
CA ILE A 102 -1.13 -1.62 6.77
C ILE A 102 -2.55 -1.46 7.33
N VAL A 103 -3.07 -0.23 7.39
CA VAL A 103 -4.44 0.01 7.87
C VAL A 103 -5.46 -0.76 7.02
N ALA A 104 -5.36 -0.67 5.70
CA ALA A 104 -6.24 -1.39 4.78
C ALA A 104 -6.18 -2.91 5.00
N SER A 105 -4.99 -3.47 5.13
CA SER A 105 -4.78 -4.91 5.35
C SER A 105 -5.28 -5.40 6.71
N ASN A 106 -5.29 -4.55 7.74
CA ASN A 106 -5.84 -4.91 9.05
C ASN A 106 -7.36 -4.79 9.07
N MET A 107 -7.92 -3.79 8.39
CA MET A 107 -9.38 -3.62 8.27
C MET A 107 -10.01 -4.72 7.40
N ASP A 108 -9.33 -5.16 6.34
CA ASP A 108 -9.75 -6.27 5.49
C ASP A 108 -8.58 -7.24 5.23
N PRO A 109 -8.38 -8.24 6.09
CA PRO A 109 -7.32 -9.25 5.93
C PRO A 109 -7.51 -10.19 4.72
N THR A 110 -8.70 -10.20 4.10
CA THR A 110 -9.00 -11.04 2.94
C THR A 110 -8.52 -10.41 1.63
N ASN A 111 -8.37 -9.09 1.60
CA ASN A 111 -7.78 -8.36 0.48
C ASN A 111 -6.26 -8.58 0.42
N THR A 112 -5.85 -9.56 -0.37
CA THR A 112 -4.44 -9.88 -0.63
C THR A 112 -3.69 -8.74 -1.32
N GLY A 113 -4.39 -7.87 -2.07
CA GLY A 113 -3.81 -6.69 -2.70
C GLY A 113 -3.26 -5.69 -1.68
N SER A 114 -3.94 -5.50 -0.55
CA SER A 114 -3.46 -4.62 0.54
C SER A 114 -2.22 -5.19 1.24
N LYS A 115 -2.13 -6.52 1.38
CA LYS A 115 -0.92 -7.19 1.91
C LYS A 115 0.26 -6.98 0.97
N TRP A 116 0.07 -7.23 -0.33
CA TRP A 116 1.10 -6.99 -1.33
C TRP A 116 1.54 -5.53 -1.35
N LEU A 117 0.58 -4.60 -1.25
CA LEU A 117 0.86 -3.17 -1.25
C LEU A 117 1.67 -2.72 -0.03
N THR A 118 1.50 -3.38 1.12
CA THR A 118 2.33 -3.15 2.31
C THR A 118 3.80 -3.45 2.03
N ALA A 119 4.09 -4.63 1.46
CA ALA A 119 5.43 -5.03 1.04
C ALA A 119 5.98 -4.12 -0.06
N ALA A 120 5.15 -3.79 -1.04
CA ALA A 120 5.54 -3.00 -2.20
C ALA A 120 5.86 -1.54 -1.89
N ALA A 121 5.14 -0.93 -0.94
CA ALA A 121 5.45 0.39 -0.44
C ALA A 121 6.74 0.37 0.40
N TRP A 122 6.96 -0.66 1.21
CA TRP A 122 8.18 -0.80 2.01
C TRP A 122 9.43 -0.89 1.14
N ASP A 123 9.43 -1.76 0.12
CA ASP A 123 10.56 -1.87 -0.81
C ASP A 123 10.84 -0.55 -1.53
N ARG A 124 9.80 0.16 -1.98
CA ARG A 124 9.96 1.49 -2.60
C ARG A 124 10.55 2.51 -1.63
N TYR A 125 10.17 2.47 -0.35
CA TYR A 125 10.74 3.32 0.68
C TYR A 125 12.23 3.04 0.86
N LEU A 126 12.63 1.77 0.93
CA LEU A 126 14.04 1.35 0.98
C LEU A 126 14.82 1.82 -0.25
N MET A 127 14.28 1.60 -1.45
CA MET A 127 14.88 2.05 -2.71
C MET A 127 15.11 3.57 -2.74
N ARG A 128 14.12 4.37 -2.33
CA ARG A 128 14.25 5.85 -2.25
C ARG A 128 15.34 6.28 -1.27
N ARG A 129 15.67 5.44 -0.29
CA ARG A 129 16.75 5.64 0.69
C ARG A 129 18.07 4.99 0.26
N GLY A 130 18.18 4.48 -0.96
CA GLY A 130 19.38 3.83 -1.47
C GLY A 130 19.70 2.49 -0.81
N ARG A 131 18.68 1.81 -0.27
CA ARG A 131 18.82 0.54 0.44
C ARG A 131 18.27 -0.63 -0.38
N PRO A 132 18.83 -1.85 -0.22
CA PRO A 132 18.27 -3.04 -0.83
C PRO A 132 16.86 -3.30 -0.30
N GLN A 133 16.01 -3.86 -1.16
CA GLN A 133 14.65 -4.28 -0.85
C GLN A 133 14.64 -5.46 0.10
N TRP A 134 13.50 -5.74 0.71
CA TRP A 134 13.29 -6.94 1.52
C TRP A 134 12.47 -7.98 0.76
N TYR A 135 11.39 -7.53 0.11
CA TYR A 135 10.43 -8.41 -0.54
C TYR A 135 10.78 -8.64 -2.02
N GLY A 136 11.34 -7.66 -2.72
CA GLY A 136 11.75 -7.77 -4.11
C GLY A 136 10.66 -7.40 -5.12
N THR A 137 9.82 -6.42 -4.79
CA THR A 137 8.59 -6.10 -5.53
C THR A 137 8.74 -5.12 -6.70
N PRO A 138 9.49 -3.99 -6.66
CA PRO A 138 9.57 -3.07 -7.79
C PRO A 138 10.72 -3.44 -8.73
N TYR A 139 10.48 -3.17 -10.01
CA TYR A 139 11.45 -3.29 -11.10
C TYR A 139 11.87 -1.90 -11.55
N VAL A 140 13.16 -1.72 -11.83
CA VAL A 140 13.74 -0.45 -12.27
C VAL A 140 14.32 -0.59 -13.67
N LEU A 141 14.26 0.50 -14.45
CA LEU A 141 14.95 0.55 -15.72
C LEU A 141 16.45 0.76 -15.48
N ASN A 142 17.26 -0.26 -15.78
CA ASN A 142 18.70 -0.12 -15.81
C ASN A 142 19.10 0.76 -17.00
N GLN A 143 19.72 1.91 -16.72
CA GLN A 143 20.06 2.89 -17.74
C GLN A 143 21.15 2.39 -18.72
N LYS A 144 22.03 1.50 -18.26
CA LYS A 144 23.11 0.95 -19.09
C LYS A 144 22.59 -0.12 -20.03
N THR A 145 21.80 -1.07 -19.52
CA THR A 145 21.30 -2.20 -20.32
C THR A 145 20.00 -1.88 -21.04
N ARG A 146 19.32 -0.78 -20.66
CA ARG A 146 18.00 -0.37 -21.15
C ARG A 146 16.92 -1.44 -20.92
N ARG A 147 17.12 -2.29 -19.92
CA ARG A 147 16.21 -3.36 -19.50
C ARG A 147 15.65 -3.07 -18.11
N PHE A 148 14.41 -3.49 -17.89
CA PHE A 148 13.84 -3.54 -16.56
C PHE A 148 14.45 -4.73 -15.80
N GLU A 149 14.96 -4.48 -14.60
CA GLU A 149 15.49 -5.49 -13.69
C GLU A 149 14.95 -5.23 -12.29
N ARG A 150 14.83 -6.29 -11.48
CA ARG A 150 14.51 -6.13 -10.06
C ARG A 150 15.66 -5.35 -9.40
N TYR A 151 15.33 -4.36 -8.57
CA TYR A 151 16.34 -3.63 -7.79
C TYR A 151 17.04 -4.57 -6.78
N ASP A 152 18.19 -4.17 -6.23
CA ASP A 152 18.93 -4.96 -5.24
C ASP A 152 18.03 -5.41 -4.07
N VAL A 153 18.21 -6.64 -3.60
CA VAL A 153 17.43 -7.25 -2.52
C VAL A 153 18.35 -7.88 -1.51
N ASP A 154 18.06 -7.63 -0.24
CA ASP A 154 18.69 -8.31 0.87
C ASP A 154 18.00 -9.66 1.04
N GLU A 155 18.67 -10.73 0.61
CA GLU A 155 18.09 -12.08 0.64
C GLU A 155 18.13 -12.70 2.04
N THR A 156 18.76 -12.04 3.02
CA THR A 156 18.97 -12.57 4.38
C THR A 156 17.86 -12.17 5.37
N VAL A 157 17.07 -11.15 5.05
CA VAL A 157 16.07 -10.61 5.98
C VAL A 157 14.72 -11.33 5.96
N LEU A 158 14.37 -11.98 4.84
CA LEU A 158 13.10 -12.68 4.66
C LEU A 158 13.28 -13.95 3.83
N THR A 159 12.56 -14.99 4.24
CA THR A 159 12.35 -16.23 3.49
C THR A 159 11.25 -16.05 2.42
N ASP A 160 11.23 -16.93 1.42
CA ASP A 160 10.16 -16.93 0.42
C ASP A 160 8.77 -17.27 1.00
N LYS A 161 8.73 -17.98 2.13
CA LYS A 161 7.49 -18.22 2.88
C LYS A 161 6.93 -16.91 3.45
N GLU A 162 7.79 -16.09 4.06
CA GLU A 162 7.37 -14.78 4.59
C GLU A 162 6.98 -13.81 3.46
N ARG A 163 7.64 -13.86 2.30
CA ARG A 163 7.20 -13.11 1.11
C ARG A 163 5.79 -13.51 0.66
N SER A 164 5.53 -14.82 0.61
CA SER A 164 4.23 -15.38 0.22
C SER A 164 3.11 -14.96 1.17
N ASP A 165 3.38 -14.77 2.46
CA ASP A 165 2.40 -14.27 3.43
C ASP A 165 1.91 -12.84 3.11
N PHE A 166 2.71 -12.08 2.34
CA PHE A 166 2.34 -10.77 1.79
C PHE A 166 1.88 -10.85 0.32
N GLY A 167 1.67 -12.04 -0.24
CA GLY A 167 1.33 -12.22 -1.65
C GLY A 167 2.45 -11.84 -2.62
N VAL A 168 3.70 -11.82 -2.14
CA VAL A 168 4.89 -11.58 -2.97
C VAL A 168 5.44 -12.93 -3.44
N PRO A 169 5.77 -13.08 -4.74
CA PRO A 169 6.37 -14.32 -5.26
C PRO A 169 7.75 -14.59 -4.67
N SER A 170 8.27 -15.80 -4.88
CA SER A 170 9.66 -16.15 -4.55
C SER A 170 10.65 -15.23 -5.28
N LEU A 171 11.88 -15.12 -4.79
CA LEU A 171 12.90 -14.33 -5.49
C LEU A 171 13.23 -14.88 -6.89
N ALA A 172 13.17 -16.21 -7.05
CA ALA A 172 13.37 -16.87 -8.33
C ALA A 172 12.25 -16.52 -9.33
N ASP A 173 10.99 -16.58 -8.90
CA ASP A 173 9.84 -16.20 -9.73
C ASP A 173 9.84 -14.71 -10.06
N ALA A 174 10.15 -13.86 -9.07
CA ALA A 174 10.30 -12.42 -9.30
C ALA A 174 11.38 -12.13 -10.34
N LYS A 175 12.51 -12.86 -10.33
CA LYS A 175 13.55 -12.74 -11.35
C LYS A 175 13.07 -13.18 -12.73
N ALA A 176 12.36 -14.31 -12.82
CA ALA A 176 11.82 -14.80 -14.08
C ALA A 176 10.82 -13.81 -14.73
N ARG A 177 10.05 -13.09 -13.92
CA ARG A 177 9.09 -12.07 -14.37
C ARG A 177 9.72 -10.82 -14.98
N GLU A 178 11.04 -10.59 -14.85
CA GLU A 178 11.71 -9.49 -15.57
C GLU A 178 11.45 -9.54 -17.09
N VAL A 179 11.23 -10.74 -17.64
CA VAL A 179 10.87 -10.92 -19.05
C VAL A 179 9.58 -10.17 -19.41
N GLU A 180 8.58 -10.12 -18.52
CA GLU A 180 7.30 -9.44 -18.77
C GLU A 180 7.48 -7.93 -18.97
N PHE A 181 8.39 -7.31 -18.22
CA PHE A 181 8.67 -5.87 -18.28
C PHE A 181 9.55 -5.47 -19.48
N ASN A 182 10.16 -6.46 -20.15
CA ASN A 182 11.09 -6.25 -21.25
C ASN A 182 10.55 -6.71 -22.61
N ARG A 183 9.27 -7.07 -22.68
CA ARG A 183 8.55 -7.33 -23.93
C ARG A 183 8.21 -6.04 -24.67
#